data_AF-W7W6V4-F1
#
_entry.id   AF-W7W6V4-F1
#
_cell.length_a   1.000
_cell.length_b   1.000
_cell.length_c   1.000
_cell.angle_alpha   90.00
_cell.angle_beta   90.00
_cell.angle_gamma   90.00
#
_symmetry.space_group_name_H-M   'P 1'
#
loop_
_entity.id
_entity.type
_entity.pdbx_description
1 polymer ?
#
loop_
_entity_poly.entity_id
_entity_poly.type
_entity_poly.pdbx_seq_one_letter_code
_entity_poly.pdbx_strand_id
1 'polypeptide(L)' 'MLNARLRPGLTMLEILPLTGSLGVVIGDPADEAFRWRDAGGASVRLQLERGRLQSWVLEREDAAAPDR' A
#
# COMPACT_ATOMS: atom_id res chain seq x y z
N MET A 1 -8.81 7.33 5.73
CA MET A 1 -7.80 7.45 4.66
C MET A 1 -6.48 6.87 5.15
N LEU A 2 -6.17 5.63 4.78
CA LEU A 2 -4.91 4.94 5.12
C LEU A 2 -3.68 5.80 4.79
N ASN A 3 -3.62 6.29 3.55
CA ASN A 3 -2.56 7.17 3.04
C ASN A 3 -2.17 8.32 3.99
N ALA A 4 -3.17 9.00 4.57
CA ALA A 4 -2.92 10.17 5.42
C ALA A 4 -2.25 9.84 6.78
N ARG A 5 -2.24 8.55 7.17
CA ARG A 5 -1.65 8.09 8.44
C ARG A 5 -0.27 7.44 8.24
N LEU A 6 0.14 7.21 7.00
CA LEU A 6 1.41 6.57 6.67
C LEU A 6 2.57 7.54 6.89
N ARG A 7 3.67 6.99 7.39
CA ARG A 7 4.94 7.69 7.57
C ARG A 7 6.09 6.68 7.46
N PRO A 8 7.27 7.09 6.96
CA PRO A 8 8.41 6.19 6.90
C PRO A 8 8.75 5.61 8.28
N GLY A 9 9.18 4.36 8.32
CA GLY A 9 9.62 3.66 9.53
C GLY A 9 8.54 2.84 10.26
N LEU A 10 7.26 3.01 9.90
CA LEU A 10 6.16 2.19 10.47
C LEU A 10 6.38 0.71 10.15
N THR A 11 6.10 -0.14 11.12
CA THR A 11 6.15 -1.60 10.94
C THR A 11 4.82 -2.16 10.43
N MET A 12 4.84 -3.36 9.85
CA MET A 12 3.61 -4.06 9.45
C MET A 12 2.61 -4.20 10.61
N LEU A 13 3.09 -4.40 11.84
CA LEU A 13 2.26 -4.49 13.04
C LEU A 13 1.56 -3.17 13.40
N GLU A 14 2.17 -2.02 13.09
CA GLU A 14 1.57 -0.70 13.27
C GLU A 14 0.59 -0.34 12.14
N ILE A 15 0.82 -0.89 10.93
CA ILE A 15 -0.03 -0.68 9.75
C ILE A 15 -1.29 -1.53 9.80
N LEU A 16 -1.18 -2.78 10.24
CA LEU A 16 -2.28 -3.76 10.30
C LEU A 16 -3.58 -3.22 10.97
N PRO A 17 -3.55 -2.52 12.12
CA PRO A 17 -4.76 -1.95 12.72
C PRO A 17 -5.33 -0.77 11.92
N LEU A 18 -4.55 -0.12 11.05
CA LEU A 18 -5.01 0.96 10.18
C LEU A 18 -5.73 0.44 8.93
N THR A 19 -5.38 -0.75 8.47
CA THR A 19 -5.91 -1.40 7.25
C THR A 19 -6.95 -2.47 7.54
N GLY A 20 -6.96 -3.04 8.75
CA GLY A 20 -7.81 -4.15 9.15
C GLY A 20 -7.46 -5.49 8.47
N SER A 21 -6.37 -5.53 7.70
CA SER A 21 -5.93 -6.71 6.94
C SER A 21 -4.46 -6.59 6.53
N LEU A 22 -3.78 -7.72 6.27
CA LEU A 22 -2.38 -7.74 5.82
C LEU A 22 -2.17 -7.18 4.40
N GLY A 23 -3.24 -7.05 3.61
CA GLY A 23 -3.14 -6.70 2.19
C GLY A 23 -2.71 -7.89 1.33
N VAL A 24 -2.47 -7.62 0.05
CA VAL A 24 -2.08 -8.61 -0.95
C VAL A 24 -0.62 -8.37 -1.32
N VAL A 25 0.21 -9.41 -1.24
CA VAL A 25 1.60 -9.36 -1.74
C VAL A 25 1.57 -9.17 -3.25
N ILE A 26 2.39 -8.24 -3.75
CA ILE A 26 2.48 -7.90 -5.17
C ILE A 26 3.92 -8.00 -5.65
N GLY A 27 4.17 -8.86 -6.64
CA GLY A 27 5.53 -9.13 -7.11
C GLY A 27 6.20 -10.23 -6.30
N ASP A 28 7.52 -10.14 -6.12
CA ASP A 28 8.27 -11.13 -5.35
C ASP A 28 8.07 -10.91 -3.84
N PRO A 29 7.86 -11.97 -3.03
CA PRO A 29 7.77 -11.85 -1.58
C PRO A 29 8.98 -11.19 -0.92
N ALA A 30 10.17 -11.28 -1.53
CA ALA A 30 11.39 -10.64 -1.04
C ALA A 30 11.37 -9.11 -1.14
N ASP A 31 10.54 -8.53 -2.01
CA ASP A 31 10.40 -7.08 -2.17
C ASP A 31 9.51 -6.43 -1.09
N GLU A 32 8.93 -7.25 -0.19
CA GLU A 32 8.04 -6.81 0.90
C GLU A 32 7.00 -5.77 0.44
N ALA A 33 6.40 -6.04 -0.71
CA ALA A 33 5.48 -5.17 -1.41
C ALA A 33 4.02 -5.58 -1.17
N PHE A 34 3.21 -4.67 -0.62
CA PHE A 34 1.83 -4.98 -0.24
C PHE A 34 0.83 -3.98 -0.83
N ARG A 35 -0.33 -4.45 -1.26
CA ARG A 35 -1.41 -3.62 -1.78
C ARG A 35 -2.71 -3.81 -0.99
N TRP A 36 -3.38 -2.69 -0.73
CA TRP A 36 -4.76 -2.65 -0.26
C TRP A 36 -5.61 -1.95 -1.30
N ARG A 37 -6.85 -2.43 -1.50
CA ARG A 37 -7.86 -1.77 -2.33
C ARG A 37 -9.01 -1.37 -1.44
N ASP A 38 -9.43 -0.12 -1.56
CA ASP A 38 -10.62 0.39 -0.90
C ASP A 38 -11.86 0.11 -1.76
N ALA A 39 -13.04 0.10 -1.13
CA ALA A 39 -14.32 -0.10 -1.80
C ALA A 39 -14.61 0.96 -2.88
N GLY A 40 -14.01 2.16 -2.76
CA GLY A 40 -14.12 3.24 -3.74
C GLY A 40 -13.19 3.13 -4.95
N GLY A 41 -12.53 1.99 -5.19
CA GLY A 41 -11.65 1.76 -6.35
C GLY A 41 -10.24 2.32 -6.23
N ALA A 42 -9.94 3.09 -5.17
CA ALA A 42 -8.56 3.49 -4.87
C ALA A 42 -7.76 2.31 -4.30
N SER A 43 -6.48 2.22 -4.66
CA SER A 43 -5.53 1.27 -4.08
C SER A 43 -4.36 1.99 -3.44
N VAL A 44 -3.80 1.43 -2.37
CA VAL A 44 -2.56 1.90 -1.75
C VAL A 44 -1.54 0.78 -1.83
N ARG A 45 -0.38 1.07 -2.42
CA ARG A 45 0.78 0.20 -2.41
C ARG A 45 1.77 0.68 -1.37
N LEU A 46 2.27 -0.25 -0.56
CA LEU A 46 3.34 -0.03 0.40
C LEU A 46 4.58 -0.79 -0.05
N GLN A 47 5.75 -0.20 0.17
CA GLN A 47 7.05 -0.83 0.05
C GLN A 47 7.69 -0.86 1.42
N LEU A 48 7.92 -2.07 1.93
CA LEU A 48 8.68 -2.25 3.15
C LEU A 48 10.10 -2.68 2.82
N GLU A 49 11.02 -2.38 3.73
CA GLU A 49 12.37 -2.92 3.68
C GLU A 49 12.75 -3.27 5.11
N ARG A 50 13.16 -4.53 5.31
CA ARG A 50 13.48 -5.08 6.64
C ARG A 50 12.30 -4.87 7.61
N GLY A 51 11.08 -5.08 7.11
CA GLY A 51 9.85 -4.95 7.89
C GLY A 51 9.42 -3.52 8.25
N ARG A 52 10.01 -2.48 7.63
CA ARG A 52 9.65 -1.07 7.86
C ARG A 52 9.20 -0.38 6.58
N LEU A 53 8.17 0.45 6.67
CA LEU A 53 7.65 1.22 5.56
C LEU A 53 8.69 2.23 5.06
N GLN A 54 9.11 2.06 3.81
CA GLN A 54 10.01 2.98 3.15
C GLN A 54 9.25 4.01 2.32
N SER A 55 8.25 3.55 1.56
CA SER A 55 7.46 4.42 0.68
C SER A 55 6.07 3.85 0.43
N TRP A 56 5.16 4.72 -0.04
CA TRP A 56 3.83 4.32 -0.45
C TRP A 56 3.33 5.13 -1.63
N VAL A 57 2.41 4.54 -2.39
CA VAL A 57 1.76 5.16 -3.55
C VAL A 57 0.26 4.97 -3.45
N LEU A 58 -0.49 6.06 -3.59
CA LEU A 58 -1.94 6.02 -3.76
C LEU A 58 -2.27 5.95 -5.24
N GLU A 59 -2.78 4.81 -5.67
CA GLU A 59 -3.28 4.56 -7.02
C GLU A 59 -4.78 4.84 -7.04
N ARG A 60 -5.23 5.74 -7.91
CA ARG A 60 -6.65 5.93 -8.20
C ARG A 60 -6.91 5.39 -9.59
N GLU A 61 -8.01 4.65 -9.77
CA GLU A 61 -8.36 4.03 -11.05
C GLU A 61 -8.57 5.07 -12.18
N ASP A 62 -8.71 6.36 -11.85
CA ASP A 62 -8.73 7.50 -12.78
C ASP A 62 -7.38 7.82 -13.46
N ALA A 63 -6.29 7.09 -13.17
CA ALA A 63 -4.99 7.26 -13.82
C ALA A 63 -4.62 6.12 -14.78
N ALA A 64 -5.60 5.35 -15.25
CA ALA A 64 -5.50 4.80 -16.60
C ALA A 64 -5.84 5.94 -17.57
N ALA A 65 -4.83 6.74 -17.93
CA ALA A 65 -4.97 7.74 -18.98
C ALA A 65 -5.55 7.11 -20.26
N PRO A 66 -6.42 7.82 -20.99
CA PRO A 66 -6.98 7.33 -22.24
C PRO A 66 -5.89 7.37 -23.31
N ASP A 67 -5.60 6.23 -23.93
CA ASP A 67 -4.90 6.12 -25.22
C ASP A 67 -5.21 4.68 -25.70
N ARG A 68 -5.84 4.41 -26.85
CA ARG A 68 -5.94 5.13 -28.11
C ARG A 68 -7.06 4.53 -28.95
#